data_AF-A0AA50NBP3-F1
#
_entry.id   AF-A0AA50NBP3-F1
#
_cell.length_a   1.000
_cell.length_b   1.000
_cell.length_c   1.000
_cell.angle_alpha   90.00
_cell.angle_beta   90.00
_cell.angle_gamma   90.00
#
_symmetry.space_group_name_H-M   'P 1'
#
loop_
_entity.id
_entity.type
_entity.pdbx_description
1 polymer ?
#
loop_
_entity_poly.entity_id
_entity_poly.type
_entity_poly.pdbx_seq_one_letter_code
_entity_poly.pdbx_strand_id
1 'polypeptide(L)'
;RDPTYFSPVLNYLRHGKLVINNDIAEEGVLEEAEFYNITDLIRLVKERICLRETRPLKDSKKHVYRVLQFHEEELTQMVSTM
;
A
#
# COMPACT_ATOMS: atom_id res chain seq x y z
N ARG A 1 -9.24 -0.67 26.48
CA ARG A 1 -9.92 0.14 25.45
C ARG A 1 -9.36 1.54 25.52
N ASP A 2 -8.71 1.98 24.46
CA ASP A 2 -8.14 3.32 24.38
C ASP A 2 -9.16 4.23 23.66
N PRO A 3 -9.54 5.39 24.22
CA PRO A 3 -10.48 6.30 23.56
C PRO A 3 -9.98 6.79 22.20
N THR A 4 -8.67 6.78 21.95
CA THR A 4 -8.11 7.18 20.65
C THR A 4 -8.48 6.23 19.52
N TYR A 5 -8.43 4.91 19.72
CA TYR A 5 -8.81 3.90 18.72
C TYR A 5 -10.33 3.75 18.55
N PHE A 6 -11.13 4.24 19.50
CA PHE A 6 -12.59 4.21 19.41
C PHE A 6 -13.16 5.27 18.47
N SER A 7 -12.46 6.40 18.29
CA SER A 7 -12.93 7.51 17.44
C SER A 7 -13.21 7.07 15.98
N PRO A 8 -12.32 6.31 15.30
CA PRO A 8 -12.60 5.75 13.97
C PRO A 8 -13.80 4.80 13.92
N VAL A 9 -13.98 3.96 14.94
CA VAL A 9 -15.11 3.02 15.05
C VAL A 9 -16.43 3.79 15.15
N LEU A 10 -16.47 4.83 15.97
CA LEU A 10 -17.65 5.70 16.12
C LEU A 10 -17.97 6.46 14.83
N ASN A 11 -16.95 6.96 14.15
CA ASN A 11 -17.11 7.64 12.86
C ASN A 11 -17.65 6.68 11.79
N TYR A 12 -17.16 5.44 11.75
CA TYR A 12 -17.72 4.40 10.88
C TYR A 12 -19.21 4.17 11.14
N LEU A 13 -19.64 4.10 12.40
CA LEU A 13 -21.07 3.97 12.73
C LEU A 13 -21.91 5.20 12.37
N ARG A 14 -21.31 6.40 12.36
CA ARG A 14 -22.00 7.66 12.02
C ARG A 14 -22.25 7.83 10.52
N HIS A 15 -21.28 7.50 9.68
CA HIS A 15 -21.34 7.79 8.25
C HIS A 15 -20.98 6.61 7.33
N GLY A 16 -20.69 5.43 7.87
CA GLY A 16 -20.42 4.21 7.11
C GLY A 16 -19.07 4.19 6.38
N LYS A 17 -18.13 5.07 6.75
CA LYS A 17 -16.83 5.19 6.06
C LYS A 17 -15.68 5.01 7.05
N LEU A 18 -14.66 4.26 6.65
CA LEU A 18 -13.45 4.08 7.44
C LEU A 18 -12.53 5.30 7.27
N VAL A 19 -12.40 6.10 8.33
CA VAL A 19 -11.50 7.25 8.39
C VAL A 19 -10.53 7.05 9.54
N ILE A 20 -9.28 6.73 9.20
CA ILE A 20 -8.18 6.55 10.17
C ILE A 20 -7.13 7.62 9.85
N ASN A 21 -6.67 8.33 10.88
CA ASN A 21 -5.58 9.29 10.78
C ASN A 21 -4.24 8.53 10.76
N ASN A 22 -3.25 9.05 10.03
CA ASN A 22 -1.92 8.42 9.93
C ASN A 22 -1.18 8.33 11.28
N ASP A 23 -1.59 9.10 12.28
CA ASP A 23 -1.00 9.12 13.61
C ASP A 23 -1.50 7.98 14.51
N ILE A 24 -2.55 7.27 14.07
CA ILE A 24 -3.19 6.20 14.82
C ILE A 24 -2.80 4.85 14.20
N ALA A 25 -2.37 3.90 15.05
CA ALA A 25 -2.10 2.53 14.61
C ALA A 25 -3.40 1.86 14.13
N GLU A 26 -3.41 1.40 12.88
CA GLU A 26 -4.55 0.71 12.25
C GLU A 26 -4.85 -0.61 12.99
N GLU A 27 -3.84 -1.22 13.60
CA GLU A 27 -3.90 -2.42 14.44
C GLU A 27 -4.75 -2.19 15.69
N GLY A 28 -4.65 -1.02 16.32
CA GLY A 28 -5.48 -0.69 17.49
C GLY A 28 -6.95 -0.46 17.12
N VAL A 29 -7.22 0.07 15.92
CA VAL A 29 -8.58 0.19 15.39
C VAL A 29 -9.17 -1.18 15.07
N LEU A 30 -8.35 -2.12 14.60
CA LEU A 30 -8.77 -3.49 14.34
C LEU A 30 -9.23 -4.20 15.61
N GLU A 31 -8.46 -4.10 16.69
CA GLU A 31 -8.80 -4.65 18.01
C GLU A 31 -10.14 -4.10 18.52
N GLU A 32 -10.38 -2.80 18.40
CA GLU A 32 -11.67 -2.21 18.79
C GLU A 32 -12.81 -2.67 17.87
N ALA A 33 -12.57 -2.80 16.55
CA ALA A 33 -13.58 -3.31 15.62
C ALA A 33 -13.96 -4.77 15.91
N GLU A 34 -13.00 -5.61 16.30
CA GLU A 34 -13.21 -6.99 16.76
C GLU A 34 -13.94 -7.02 18.11
N PHE A 35 -13.59 -6.11 19.03
CA PHE A 35 -14.25 -5.97 20.32
C PHE A 35 -15.76 -5.66 20.18
N TYR A 36 -16.12 -4.72 19.31
CA TYR A 36 -17.53 -4.38 19.03
C TYR A 36 -18.20 -5.33 18.02
N ASN A 37 -17.46 -6.32 17.53
CA ASN A 37 -17.90 -7.34 16.58
C ASN A 37 -18.55 -6.75 15.31
N ILE A 38 -17.96 -5.68 14.77
CA ILE A 38 -18.45 -5.01 13.55
C ILE A 38 -17.75 -5.64 12.34
N THR A 39 -18.32 -6.72 11.81
CA THR A 39 -17.73 -7.53 10.73
C THR A 39 -17.32 -6.73 9.49
N ASP A 40 -18.14 -5.78 9.06
CA ASP A 40 -17.82 -4.94 7.90
C ASP A 40 -16.61 -4.04 8.16
N LEU A 41 -16.50 -3.48 9.36
CA LEU A 41 -15.37 -2.64 9.76
C LEU A 41 -14.09 -3.46 9.87
N ILE A 42 -14.15 -4.65 10.48
CA ILE A 42 -13.02 -5.58 10.58
C ILE A 42 -12.46 -5.90 9.19
N ARG A 43 -13.34 -6.18 8.22
CA ARG A 43 -12.94 -6.44 6.83
C ARG A 43 -12.24 -5.23 6.21
N LEU A 44 -12.83 -4.04 6.34
CA LEU A 44 -12.27 -2.80 5.77
C LEU A 44 -10.92 -2.43 6.38
N VAL A 45 -10.73 -2.63 7.69
CA VAL A 45 -9.45 -2.34 8.36
C VAL A 45 -8.39 -3.34 7.92
N LYS A 46 -8.70 -4.64 7.85
CA LYS A 46 -7.77 -5.67 7.33
C LYS A 46 -7.36 -5.39 5.87
N GLU A 47 -8.31 -4.99 5.03
CA GLU A 47 -8.04 -4.59 3.64
C GLU A 47 -7.12 -3.36 3.58
N ARG A 48 -7.35 -2.36 4.45
CA ARG A 48 -6.50 -1.17 4.56
C ARG A 48 -5.05 -1.51 4.94
N ILE A 49 -4.86 -2.34 5.96
CA ILE A 49 -3.54 -2.79 6.42
C ILE A 49 -2.84 -3.54 5.29
N CYS A 50 -3.54 -4.47 4.64
CA CYS A 50 -2.98 -5.22 3.50
C CYS A 50 -2.58 -4.29 2.36
N LEU A 51 -3.42 -3.32 1.97
CA LEU A 51 -3.08 -2.34 0.93
C LEU A 51 -1.85 -1.50 1.31
N ARG A 52 -1.67 -1.16 2.59
CA ARG A 52 -0.49 -0.45 3.07
C ARG A 52 0.78 -1.29 2.93
N GLU A 53 0.73 -2.58 3.28
CA GLU A 53 1.85 -3.51 3.10
C GLU A 53 2.12 -3.82 1.62
N THR A 54 1.07 -3.86 0.80
CA THR A 54 1.16 -4.14 -0.63
C THR A 54 1.57 -2.93 -1.45
N ARG A 55 1.54 -1.71 -0.88
CA ARG A 55 2.17 -0.55 -1.54
C ARG A 55 3.64 -0.90 -1.71
N PRO A 56 4.11 -1.15 -2.95
CA PRO A 56 5.49 -1.49 -3.15
C PRO A 56 6.31 -0.34 -2.59
N LEU A 57 7.27 -0.68 -1.73
CA LEU A 57 8.31 0.22 -1.27
C LEU A 57 9.02 0.77 -2.51
N LYS A 58 8.48 1.87 -3.05
CA LYS A 58 9.03 2.70 -4.12
C LYS A 58 9.71 1.87 -5.21
N ASP A 59 8.93 1.39 -6.20
CA ASP A 59 9.38 0.78 -7.47
C ASP A 59 10.91 0.81 -7.61
N SER A 60 11.58 -0.20 -7.06
CA SER A 60 12.99 -0.39 -7.33
C SER A 60 13.03 -0.85 -8.77
N LYS A 61 13.06 0.12 -9.70
CA LYS A 61 13.12 -0.12 -11.14
C LYS A 61 14.23 -1.13 -11.35
N LYS A 62 13.86 -2.36 -11.70
CA LYS A 62 14.83 -3.42 -11.94
C LYS A 62 15.61 -2.99 -13.17
N HIS A 63 16.87 -2.63 -12.97
CA HIS A 63 17.73 -2.23 -14.07
C HIS A 63 18.09 -3.48 -14.86
N VAL A 64 17.70 -3.51 -16.13
CA VAL A 64 18.00 -4.62 -17.05
C VAL A 64 19.06 -4.12 -18.02
N TYR A 65 20.26 -4.68 -17.93
CA TYR A 65 21.36 -4.37 -18.84
C TYR A 65 21.37 -5.36 -20.00
N ARG A 66 21.56 -4.87 -21.22
CA ARG A 66 21.76 -5.70 -22.42
C ARG A 66 23.16 -5.43 -22.94
N VAL A 67 23.93 -6.48 -23.18
CA VAL A 67 25.23 -6.40 -23.85
C VAL A 67 24.98 -6.54 -25.34
N LEU A 68 25.54 -5.63 -26.12
CA LEU A 68 25.46 -5.64 -27.58
C LEU A 68 26.85 -5.77 -28.14
N GLN A 69 26.98 -6.65 -29.14
CA GLN A 69 28.23 -6.95 -29.82
C GLN A 69 28.02 -6.73 -31.32
N PHE A 70 28.96 -6.04 -31.96
CA PHE A 70 28.90 -5.61 -33.35
C PHE A 70 30.33 -5.52 -33.92
N HIS A 71 30.44 -5.51 -35.24
CA HIS A 71 31.70 -5.21 -35.94
C HIS A 71 31.90 -3.70 -36.09
N GLU A 72 33.16 -3.25 -36.19
CA GLU A 72 33.51 -1.81 -36.24
C GLU A 72 32.73 -1.06 -37.34
N GLU A 73 32.51 -1.69 -38.48
CA GLU A 73 31.82 -1.11 -39.64
C GLU A 73 30.34 -0.81 -39.37
N GLU A 74 29.72 -1.46 -38.40
CA GLU A 74 28.29 -1.36 -38.11
C GLU A 74 27.97 -0.50 -36.87
N LEU A 75 29.00 0.01 -36.16
CA LEU A 75 28.83 0.75 -34.91
C LEU A 75 27.87 1.93 -35.04
N THR A 76 28.09 2.79 -36.04
CA THR A 76 27.29 4.00 -36.24
C THR A 76 25.83 3.66 -36.54
N GLN A 77 25.60 2.61 -37.33
CA GLN A 77 24.25 2.14 -37.64
C GLN A 77 23.56 1.55 -36.40
N MET A 78 24.28 0.74 -35.63
CA MET A 78 23.74 0.07 -34.44
C MET A 78 23.33 1.07 -33.36
N VAL A 79 24.18 2.06 -33.05
CA VAL A 79 23.87 3.12 -32.06
C VAL A 79 22.71 4.02 -32.53
N SER A 80 22.59 4.25 -33.85
CA SER A 80 21.51 5.09 -34.40
C SER A 80 20.13 4.43 -34.33
N THR A 81 20.06 3.11 -34.12
CA THR A 81 18.80 2.33 -34.07
C THR A 81 18.36 1.96 -32.66
N MET A 82 19.08 2.39 -31.62
CA MET A 82 18.77 2.15 -30.20
C MET A 82 17.64 3.00 -29.65
#